data_AF-A0A4U5J7C3-F1
#
_entry.id   AF-A0A4U5J7C3-F1
#
_cell.length_a   1.000
_cell.length_b   1.000
_cell.length_c   1.000
_cell.angle_alpha   90.00
_cell.angle_beta   90.00
_cell.angle_gamma   90.00
#
_symmetry.space_group_name_H-M   'P 1'
#
loop_
_entity.id
_entity.type
_entity.pdbx_description
1 polymer ?
#
loop_
_entity_poly.entity_id
_entity_poly.type
_entity_poly.pdbx_seq_one_letter_code
_entity_poly.pdbx_strand_id
1 'polypeptide(L)' 'MVVGDISTGTEVLVIGGGPGGYVAAIRGGQLGLDVTLVEADAYG' A
#
# COMPACT_ATOMS: atom_id res chain seq x y z
N MET A 1 17.83 -21.82 -15.03
CA MET A 1 17.34 -21.50 -13.67
C MET A 1 16.63 -20.16 -13.76
N VAL A 2 15.32 -20.19 -13.99
CA VAL A 2 14.50 -18.98 -13.94
C VAL A 2 13.86 -19.00 -12.56
N VAL A 3 14.28 -18.07 -11.71
CA VAL A 3 13.57 -17.82 -10.44
C VAL A 3 12.24 -17.18 -10.84
N GLY A 4 11.14 -17.77 -10.35
CA GLY A 4 9.77 -17.46 -10.77
C GLY A 4 9.37 -16.00 -10.59
N ASP A 5 8.27 -15.64 -11.24
CA ASP A 5 7.62 -14.33 -11.17
C ASP A 5 7.52 -13.83 -9.71
N ILE A 6 7.98 -12.61 -9.43
CA ILE A 6 7.85 -11.98 -8.11
C ILE A 6 6.45 -11.38 -8.05
N SER A 7 5.47 -12.18 -7.64
CA SER A 7 4.13 -11.67 -7.34
C SER A 7 4.15 -11.01 -5.96
N THR A 8 4.23 -9.67 -5.91
CA THR A 8 3.94 -8.93 -4.68
C THR A 8 2.43 -8.91 -4.49
N GLY A 9 1.95 -9.48 -3.39
CA GLY A 9 0.55 -9.39 -2.99
C GLY A 9 0.16 -7.93 -2.73
N THR A 10 -1.09 -7.59 -2.99
CA THR A 10 -1.68 -6.32 -2.55
C THR A 10 -3.17 -6.56 -2.44
N GLU A 11 -3.70 -6.52 -1.22
CA GLU A 11 -5.13 -6.63 -0.95
C GLU A 11 -5.80 -5.27 -1.01
N VAL A 12 -5.07 -4.21 -0.65
CA VAL A 12 -5.53 -2.82 -0.70
C VAL A 12 -4.47 -1.92 -1.32
N LEU A 13 -4.81 -1.25 -2.42
CA LEU A 13 -4.01 -0.18 -3.01
C LEU A 13 -4.58 1.19 -2.61
N VAL A 14 -3.78 2.01 -1.94
CA VAL A 14 -4.11 3.40 -1.61
C VAL A 14 -3.29 4.34 -2.50
N ILE A 15 -3.97 5.22 -3.23
CA ILE A 15 -3.33 6.23 -4.09
C ILE A 15 -3.52 7.61 -3.44
N GLY A 16 -2.41 8.27 -3.13
CA GLY A 16 -2.34 9.54 -2.41
C GLY A 16 -2.04 9.35 -0.92
N GLY A 17 -0.97 9.98 -0.43
CA GLY A 17 -0.44 10.00 0.93
C GLY A 17 -0.78 11.28 1.69
N GLY A 18 -1.98 11.83 1.47
CA GLY A 18 -2.55 12.89 2.32
C GLY A 18 -3.13 12.33 3.64
N PRO A 19 -3.75 13.19 4.48
CA PRO A 19 -4.32 12.77 5.76
C PRO A 19 -5.31 11.61 5.65
N GLY A 20 -6.14 11.58 4.59
CA GLY A 20 -7.07 10.47 4.35
C GLY A 20 -6.37 9.19 3.88
N GLY A 21 -5.33 9.32 3.06
CA GLY A 21 -4.61 8.20 2.47
C GLY A 21 -3.77 7.43 3.47
N TYR A 22 -2.97 8.12 4.28
CA TYR A 22 -2.22 7.48 5.37
C TYR A 22 -3.15 6.84 6.39
N VAL A 23 -4.24 7.50 6.76
CA VAL A 23 -5.22 6.93 7.69
C VAL A 23 -5.84 5.66 7.11
N ALA A 24 -6.25 5.67 5.83
CA ALA A 24 -6.78 4.50 5.16
C ALA A 24 -5.77 3.34 5.14
N ALA A 25 -4.51 3.62 4.81
CA ALA A 25 -3.47 2.60 4.75
C ALA A 25 -3.14 2.00 6.12
N ILE A 26 -2.98 2.85 7.14
CA ILE A 26 -2.71 2.41 8.52
C ILE A 26 -3.87 1.58 9.06
N ARG A 27 -5.12 1.99 8.80
CA ARG A 27 -6.30 1.22 9.22
C ARG A 27 -6.39 -0.12 8.49
N GLY A 28 -6.07 -0.17 7.20
CA GLY A 28 -5.99 -1.42 6.44
C GLY A 28 -4.97 -2.39 7.04
N GLY A 29 -3.77 -1.91 7.36
CA GLY A 29 -2.74 -2.73 8.01
C GLY A 29 -3.15 -3.20 9.42
N GLN A 30 -3.84 -2.37 10.20
CA GLN A 30 -4.37 -2.75 11.51
C GLN A 30 -5.46 -3.84 11.44
N LEU A 31 -6.16 -3.92 10.31
CA LEU A 31 -7.13 -4.98 10.03
C LEU A 31 -6.48 -6.25 9.46
N GLY A 32 -5.14 -6.26 9.29
CA GLY A 32 -4.36 -7.40 8.83
C GLY A 32 -4.29 -7.54 7.31
N LEU A 33 -4.66 -6.50 6.56
CA LEU A 33 -4.58 -6.51 5.09
C LEU A 33 -3.16 -6.16 4.62
N ASP A 34 -2.76 -6.75 3.50
CA ASP A 34 -1.56 -6.36 2.75
C ASP A 34 -1.84 -5.07 1.97
N VAL A 35 -1.32 -3.95 2.49
CA VAL A 35 -1.59 -2.60 1.98
C VAL A 35 -0.38 -2.03 1.26
N THR A 36 -0.58 -1.62 0.01
CA THR A 36 0.36 -0.80 -0.75
C THR A 36 -0.15 0.64 -0.82
N LEU A 37 0.64 1.60 -0.33
CA LEU A 37 0.37 3.04 -0.47
C LEU A 37 1.36 3.64 -1.49
N VAL A 38 0.83 4.38 -2.46
CA VAL A 38 1.61 5.08 -3.49
C VAL A 38 1.28 6.57 -3.45
N GLU A 39 2.32 7.39 -3.34
CA GLU A 39 2.25 8.85 -3.44
C GLU A 39 3.30 9.32 -4.45
N ALA A 40 2.94 10.32 -5.26
CA ALA A 40 3.80 10.91 -6.28
C ALA A 40 4.65 12.07 -5.73
N ASP A 41 4.11 12.82 -4.78
CA ASP A 41 4.73 14.01 -4.18
C ASP A 41 5.30 13.73 -2.76
N ALA A 42 5.67 14.78 -2.03
CA ALA A 42 6.03 14.65 -0.62
C ALA A 42 4.77 14.27 0.20
N TYR A 43 4.94 13.37 1.17
CA TYR A 43 3.90 13.04 2.14
C TYR A 43 3.53 14.28 2.98
N GLY A 44 2.27 14.34 3.42
CA GLY A 44 1.81 15.37 4.36
C GLY A 44 2.47 15.27 5.73
#